data_AF-A0A840WIK7-F1
#
_entry.id   AF-A0A840WIK7-F1
#
_cell.length_a   1.000
_cell.length_b   1.000
_cell.length_c   1.000
_cell.angle_alpha   90.00
_cell.angle_beta   90.00
_cell.angle_gamma   90.00
#
_symmetry.space_group_name_H-M   'P 1'
#
loop_
_entity.id
_entity.type
_entity.pdbx_description
1 polymer ?
#
loop_
_entity_poly.entity_id
_entity_poly.type
_entity_poly.pdbx_seq_one_letter_code
_entity_poly.pdbx_strand_id
1 'polypeptide(L)'
;MTDNGVKKIESDALFHLIMIRIHLESINRSLSAQRMREGPWLLHSCRQLQLDIRFIVEEIMLLSVAANKQAGEQITKAIRKEYRAGNMAKKLSSINSNYFPIAISVVETDEVGIDGRFELREGDHLTADQAVRFWSKAGDNLHAKPEIMSETSVREWFDQAMIFLNLTKSLFEAFEVDVSGKGMWIGGHLNYGEAKGPVLFHAAASKE
;
A
#
# COMPACT_ATOMS: atom_id res chain seq x y z
N MET A 1 -25.23 7.93 -7.17
CA MET A 1 -24.56 6.65 -6.88
C MET A 1 -25.55 5.79 -6.12
N THR A 2 -25.81 4.56 -6.54
CA THR A 2 -26.77 3.70 -5.82
C THR A 2 -26.14 3.15 -4.54
N ASP A 3 -26.93 2.84 -3.53
CA ASP A 3 -26.47 2.23 -2.27
C ASP A 3 -25.62 0.95 -2.51
N ASN A 4 -26.00 0.16 -3.54
CA ASN A 4 -25.25 -1.01 -3.99
C ASN A 4 -23.88 -0.68 -4.63
N GLY A 5 -23.69 0.53 -5.14
CA GLY A 5 -22.42 0.98 -5.70
C GLY A 5 -21.39 1.32 -4.63
N VAL A 6 -21.83 1.91 -3.51
CA VAL A 6 -20.96 2.27 -2.38
C VAL A 6 -20.48 1.01 -1.65
N LYS A 7 -21.38 0.08 -1.35
CA LYS A 7 -21.05 -1.20 -0.69
C LYS A 7 -20.02 -2.04 -1.45
N LYS A 8 -20.04 -2.00 -2.78
CA LYS A 8 -19.05 -2.71 -3.60
C LYS A 8 -17.65 -2.12 -3.42
N ILE A 9 -17.55 -0.80 -3.42
CA ILE A 9 -16.27 -0.07 -3.31
C ILE A 9 -15.67 -0.29 -1.93
N GLU A 10 -16.49 -0.23 -0.88
CA GLU A 10 -16.10 -0.60 0.49
C GLU A 10 -15.51 -2.01 0.55
N SER A 11 -16.20 -2.98 -0.04
CA SER A 11 -15.75 -4.37 -0.06
C SER A 11 -14.43 -4.53 -0.83
N ASP A 12 -14.28 -3.89 -1.98
CA ASP A 12 -13.07 -3.98 -2.81
C ASP A 12 -11.88 -3.28 -2.10
N ALA A 13 -12.09 -2.10 -1.53
CA ALA A 13 -11.08 -1.39 -0.75
C ALA A 13 -10.64 -2.18 0.50
N LEU A 14 -11.60 -2.76 1.22
CA LEU A 14 -11.31 -3.59 2.39
C LEU A 14 -10.49 -4.83 2.02
N PHE A 15 -10.80 -5.44 0.88
CA PHE A 15 -10.01 -6.57 0.36
C PHE A 15 -8.55 -6.18 0.13
N HIS A 16 -8.29 -5.06 -0.53
CA HIS A 16 -6.92 -4.55 -0.75
C HIS A 16 -6.18 -4.29 0.57
N LEU A 17 -6.85 -3.70 1.57
CA LEU A 17 -6.26 -3.51 2.89
C LEU A 17 -5.94 -4.82 3.60
N ILE A 18 -6.81 -5.82 3.51
CA ILE A 18 -6.56 -7.15 4.07
C ILE A 18 -5.32 -7.77 3.41
N MET A 19 -5.19 -7.68 2.09
CA MET A 19 -4.03 -8.19 1.36
C MET A 19 -2.73 -7.47 1.77
N ILE A 20 -2.74 -6.13 1.82
CA ILE A 20 -1.61 -5.32 2.30
C ILE A 20 -1.18 -5.79 3.69
N ARG A 21 -2.13 -5.96 4.61
CA ARG A 21 -1.85 -6.41 5.97
C ARG A 21 -1.20 -7.80 6.00
N ILE A 22 -1.78 -8.77 5.29
CA ILE A 22 -1.26 -10.16 5.26
C ILE A 22 0.20 -10.18 4.79
N HIS A 23 0.53 -9.42 3.76
CA HIS A 23 1.90 -9.34 3.24
C HIS A 23 2.84 -8.59 4.19
N LEU A 24 2.38 -7.54 4.90
CA LEU A 24 3.19 -6.89 5.94
C LEU A 24 3.47 -7.82 7.13
N GLU A 25 2.50 -8.67 7.50
CA GLU A 25 2.69 -9.69 8.53
C GLU A 25 3.67 -10.78 8.05
N SER A 26 3.60 -11.16 6.78
CA SER A 26 4.58 -12.05 6.13
C SER A 26 6.01 -11.48 6.16
N ILE A 27 6.16 -10.20 5.81
CA ILE A 27 7.44 -9.48 5.87
C ILE A 27 7.99 -9.50 7.30
N ASN A 28 7.18 -9.10 8.28
CA ASN A 28 7.62 -9.05 9.68
C ASN A 28 8.03 -10.42 10.23
N ARG A 29 7.29 -11.49 9.87
CA ARG A 29 7.69 -12.87 10.20
C ARG A 29 9.03 -13.24 9.58
N SER A 30 9.24 -12.91 8.31
CA SER A 30 10.50 -13.18 7.60
C SER A 30 11.68 -12.42 8.20
N LEU A 31 11.50 -11.13 8.52
CA LEU A 31 12.49 -10.27 9.19
C LEU A 31 12.83 -10.79 10.59
N SER A 32 11.83 -11.26 11.35
CA SER A 32 12.03 -11.81 12.70
C SER A 32 12.78 -13.15 12.67
N ALA A 33 12.48 -13.99 11.68
CA ALA A 33 13.09 -15.31 11.53
C ALA A 33 14.52 -15.29 10.97
N GLN A 34 14.98 -14.15 10.41
CA GLN A 34 16.28 -14.05 9.75
C GLN A 34 17.45 -14.47 10.64
N ARG A 35 17.39 -14.15 11.95
CA ARG A 35 18.44 -14.45 12.92
C ARG A 35 18.63 -15.94 13.19
N MET A 36 17.65 -16.76 12.79
CA MET A 36 17.63 -18.20 13.00
C MET A 36 17.85 -18.97 11.70
N ARG A 37 17.99 -18.28 10.56
CA ARG A 37 18.08 -18.90 9.23
C ARG A 37 19.46 -18.68 8.63
N GLU A 38 20.06 -19.76 8.15
CA GLU A 38 21.33 -19.74 7.43
C GLU A 38 21.20 -20.44 6.07
N GLY A 39 22.14 -20.16 5.17
CA GLY A 39 22.22 -20.83 3.87
C GLY A 39 20.96 -20.67 2.99
N PRO A 40 20.47 -21.73 2.33
CA PRO A 40 19.38 -21.64 1.34
C PRO A 40 18.06 -21.05 1.89
N TRP A 41 17.79 -21.21 3.18
CA TRP A 41 16.57 -20.70 3.81
C TRP A 41 16.57 -19.18 3.94
N LEU A 42 17.74 -18.57 4.12
CA LEU A 42 17.89 -17.12 4.15
C LEU A 42 17.60 -16.52 2.77
N LEU A 43 18.12 -17.15 1.71
CA LEU A 43 17.85 -16.75 0.33
C LEU A 43 16.35 -16.87 -0.03
N HIS A 44 15.72 -17.97 0.37
CA HIS A 44 14.28 -18.15 0.17
C HIS A 44 13.45 -17.06 0.87
N SER A 45 13.83 -16.72 2.11
CA SER A 45 13.20 -15.64 2.87
C SER A 45 13.36 -14.28 2.17
N CYS A 46 14.55 -14.01 1.63
CA CYS A 46 14.81 -12.78 0.87
C CYS A 46 13.93 -12.68 -0.38
N ARG A 47 13.74 -13.79 -1.11
CA ARG A 47 12.84 -13.82 -2.28
C ARG A 47 11.38 -13.60 -1.88
N GLN A 48 10.94 -14.19 -0.77
CA GLN A 48 9.61 -13.96 -0.23
C GLN A 48 9.40 -12.49 0.12
N LEU A 49 10.36 -11.84 0.77
CA LEU A 49 10.33 -10.40 1.06
C LEU A 49 10.17 -9.56 -0.22
N GLN A 50 10.94 -9.86 -1.26
CA GLN A 50 10.85 -9.15 -2.54
C GLN A 50 9.46 -9.30 -3.18
N LEU A 51 8.87 -10.49 -3.12
CA LEU A 51 7.52 -10.73 -3.63
C LEU A 51 6.46 -9.99 -2.80
N ASP A 52 6.53 -10.07 -1.48
CA ASP A 52 5.58 -9.40 -0.58
C ASP A 52 5.62 -7.88 -0.77
N ILE A 53 6.81 -7.28 -0.92
CA ILE A 53 6.95 -5.85 -1.23
C ILE A 53 6.23 -5.49 -2.54
N ARG A 54 6.40 -6.30 -3.60
CA ARG A 54 5.75 -6.05 -4.88
C ARG A 54 4.22 -6.14 -4.76
N PHE A 55 3.71 -7.18 -4.11
CA PHE A 55 2.28 -7.34 -3.86
C PHE A 55 1.72 -6.15 -3.08
N ILE A 56 2.37 -5.71 -2.00
CA ILE A 56 1.91 -4.56 -1.22
C ILE A 56 1.82 -3.30 -2.10
N VAL A 57 2.85 -2.99 -2.89
CA VAL A 57 2.83 -1.81 -3.76
C VAL A 57 1.72 -1.89 -4.81
N GLU A 58 1.49 -3.07 -5.39
CA GLU A 58 0.41 -3.30 -6.36
C GLU A 58 -0.98 -3.15 -5.70
N GLU A 59 -1.18 -3.70 -4.50
CA GLU A 59 -2.43 -3.57 -3.74
C GLU A 59 -2.70 -2.12 -3.32
N ILE A 60 -1.67 -1.33 -2.96
CA ILE A 60 -1.82 0.11 -2.69
C ILE A 60 -2.29 0.85 -3.96
N MET A 61 -1.73 0.51 -5.11
CA MET A 61 -2.13 1.07 -6.40
C MET A 61 -3.53 0.64 -6.85
N LEU A 62 -4.01 -0.53 -6.41
CA LEU A 62 -5.37 -1.00 -6.69
C LEU A 62 -6.40 -0.37 -5.74
N LEU A 63 -6.03 -0.14 -4.48
CA LEU A 63 -6.82 0.58 -3.50
C LEU A 63 -7.29 1.94 -4.06
N SER A 64 -6.40 2.66 -4.74
CA SER A 64 -6.67 3.97 -5.31
C SER A 64 -7.64 4.00 -6.50
N VAL A 65 -8.03 2.83 -7.02
CA VAL A 65 -8.98 2.72 -8.14
C VAL A 65 -10.20 1.90 -7.80
N ALA A 66 -10.37 1.51 -6.53
CA ALA A 66 -11.49 0.73 -6.04
C ALA A 66 -12.85 1.39 -6.33
N ALA A 67 -12.92 2.72 -6.38
CA ALA A 67 -14.20 3.43 -6.53
C ALA A 67 -14.69 3.65 -7.98
N ASN A 68 -13.80 3.57 -8.96
CA ASN A 68 -14.17 3.98 -10.31
C ASN A 68 -14.80 2.81 -11.08
N LYS A 69 -16.13 2.68 -11.11
CA LYS A 69 -16.79 1.52 -11.74
C LYS A 69 -16.49 1.35 -13.24
N GLN A 70 -16.29 2.45 -13.97
CA GLN A 70 -16.08 2.44 -15.42
C GLN A 70 -14.61 2.55 -15.80
N ALA A 71 -13.86 3.44 -15.14
CA ALA A 71 -12.42 3.54 -15.35
C ALA A 71 -11.70 2.42 -14.61
N GLY A 72 -12.10 2.06 -13.39
CA GLY A 72 -11.48 1.02 -12.56
C GLY A 72 -11.57 -0.38 -13.17
N GLU A 73 -12.58 -0.76 -13.95
CA GLU A 73 -12.52 -2.05 -14.67
C GLU A 73 -11.48 -2.05 -15.79
N GLN A 74 -11.39 -0.98 -16.56
CA GLN A 74 -10.40 -0.84 -17.63
C GLN A 74 -8.99 -0.65 -17.08
N ILE A 75 -8.85 0.17 -16.04
CA ILE A 75 -7.61 0.46 -15.33
C ILE A 75 -7.17 -0.75 -14.55
N THR A 76 -8.03 -1.43 -13.78
CA THR A 76 -7.68 -2.68 -13.11
C THR A 76 -7.25 -3.74 -14.13
N LYS A 77 -7.94 -3.88 -15.26
CA LYS A 77 -7.50 -4.79 -16.34
C LYS A 77 -6.17 -4.34 -16.96
N ALA A 78 -5.94 -3.05 -17.13
CA ALA A 78 -4.70 -2.51 -17.70
C ALA A 78 -3.53 -2.61 -16.72
N ILE A 79 -3.76 -2.40 -15.43
CA ILE A 79 -2.81 -2.51 -14.31
C ILE A 79 -2.44 -3.98 -14.10
N ARG A 80 -3.43 -4.88 -14.03
CA ARG A 80 -3.17 -6.33 -13.90
C ARG A 80 -2.40 -6.92 -15.09
N LYS A 81 -2.44 -6.25 -16.25
CA LYS A 81 -1.66 -6.61 -17.45
C LYS A 81 -0.30 -5.90 -17.51
N GLU A 82 -0.09 -4.87 -16.71
CA GLU A 82 1.13 -4.06 -16.70
C GLU A 82 2.09 -4.58 -15.63
N TYR A 83 3.20 -5.18 -16.06
CA TYR A 83 4.14 -5.81 -15.15
C TYR A 83 5.14 -4.83 -14.50
N ARG A 84 4.95 -3.51 -14.59
CA ARG A 84 5.91 -2.50 -14.07
C ARG A 84 5.21 -1.43 -13.23
N ALA A 85 5.54 -1.33 -11.94
CA ALA A 85 4.93 -0.34 -11.04
C ALA A 85 5.12 1.11 -11.52
N GLY A 86 6.25 1.45 -12.15
CA GLY A 86 6.43 2.79 -12.72
C GLY A 86 5.43 3.12 -13.85
N ASN A 87 5.03 2.14 -14.65
CA ASN A 87 4.01 2.33 -15.68
C ASN A 87 2.61 2.41 -15.06
N MET A 88 2.34 1.62 -14.03
CA MET A 88 1.11 1.71 -13.23
C MET A 88 0.97 3.10 -12.61
N ALA A 89 1.99 3.58 -11.90
CA ALA A 89 2.04 4.91 -11.28
C ALA A 89 1.79 6.04 -12.30
N LYS A 90 2.42 5.99 -13.48
CA LYS A 90 2.19 6.97 -14.55
C LYS A 90 0.75 6.95 -15.06
N LYS A 91 0.18 5.76 -15.30
CA LYS A 91 -1.22 5.63 -15.73
C LYS A 91 -2.18 6.14 -14.65
N LEU A 92 -1.95 5.75 -13.39
CA LEU A 92 -2.75 6.19 -12.26
C LEU A 92 -2.69 7.71 -12.10
N SER A 93 -1.49 8.30 -12.09
CA SER A 93 -1.30 9.74 -12.02
C SER A 93 -2.00 10.51 -13.13
N SER A 94 -2.07 9.95 -14.36
CA SER A 94 -2.80 10.57 -15.47
C SER A 94 -4.33 10.59 -15.30
N ILE A 95 -4.85 9.74 -14.40
CA ILE A 95 -6.28 9.57 -14.15
C ILE A 95 -6.68 10.24 -12.83
N ASN A 96 -5.80 10.15 -11.85
CA ASN A 96 -5.94 10.68 -10.50
C ASN A 96 -4.54 11.07 -9.99
N SER A 97 -4.26 12.37 -9.91
CA SER A 97 -2.98 12.86 -9.38
C SER A 97 -2.77 12.51 -7.90
N ASN A 98 -3.86 12.27 -7.16
CA ASN A 98 -3.89 11.95 -5.74
C ASN A 98 -4.16 10.45 -5.51
N TYR A 99 -3.71 9.59 -6.43
CA TYR A 99 -3.96 8.15 -6.36
C TYR A 99 -3.24 7.49 -5.18
N PHE A 100 -2.09 8.00 -4.74
CA PHE A 100 -1.36 7.33 -3.68
C PHE A 100 -1.91 7.77 -2.31
N PRO A 101 -2.08 6.85 -1.35
CA PRO A 101 -2.51 7.22 -0.01
C PRO A 101 -1.57 8.23 0.64
N ILE A 102 -2.12 9.08 1.48
CA ILE A 102 -1.37 10.02 2.31
C ILE A 102 -1.64 9.72 3.78
N ALA A 103 -0.61 9.94 4.61
CA ALA A 103 -0.71 9.74 6.05
C ALA A 103 -1.42 10.94 6.69
N ILE A 104 -2.40 10.66 7.54
CA ILE A 104 -3.18 11.69 8.23
C ILE A 104 -3.19 11.49 9.74
N SER A 105 -3.56 12.53 10.47
CA SER A 105 -3.80 12.51 11.90
C SER A 105 -5.16 13.15 12.19
N VAL A 106 -5.86 12.64 13.20
CA VAL A 106 -7.07 13.28 13.72
C VAL A 106 -6.63 14.26 14.80
N VAL A 107 -6.93 15.53 14.61
CA VAL A 107 -6.69 16.56 15.63
C VAL A 107 -8.03 17.11 16.11
N GLU A 108 -8.08 17.48 17.39
CA GLU A 108 -9.26 18.12 17.97
C GLU A 108 -9.55 19.45 17.25
N THR A 109 -10.83 19.81 17.20
CA THR A 109 -11.29 21.06 16.61
C THR A 109 -12.22 21.78 17.56
N ASP A 110 -12.13 23.12 17.55
CA ASP A 110 -13.01 23.99 18.33
C ASP A 110 -14.35 24.26 17.60
N GLU A 111 -14.54 23.69 16.41
CA GLU A 111 -15.77 23.83 15.63
C GLU A 111 -16.93 23.06 16.27
N VAL A 112 -17.99 23.80 16.59
CA VAL A 112 -19.18 23.25 17.26
C VAL A 112 -19.83 22.16 16.40
N GLY A 113 -19.86 20.93 16.91
CA GLY A 113 -20.47 19.78 16.25
C GLY A 113 -19.53 18.97 15.36
N ILE A 114 -18.22 19.24 15.37
CA ILE A 114 -17.20 18.45 14.69
C ILE A 114 -16.29 17.81 15.74
N ASP A 115 -16.23 16.47 15.78
CA ASP A 115 -15.44 15.74 16.78
C ASP A 115 -13.91 15.83 16.52
N GLY A 116 -13.50 16.18 15.32
CA GLY A 116 -12.09 16.35 14.93
C GLY A 116 -11.93 16.67 13.46
N ARG A 117 -10.76 17.19 13.08
CA ARG A 117 -10.35 17.42 11.69
C ARG A 117 -9.17 16.54 11.31
N PHE A 118 -9.06 16.21 10.04
CA PHE A 118 -7.91 15.48 9.51
C PHE A 118 -6.83 16.46 9.06
N GLU A 119 -5.59 16.22 9.50
CA GLU A 119 -4.41 16.95 9.05
C GLU A 119 -3.38 16.00 8.46
N LEU A 120 -2.56 16.50 7.54
CA LEU A 120 -1.41 15.77 7.03
C LEU A 120 -0.47 15.45 8.18
N ARG A 121 -0.09 14.18 8.29
CA ARG A 121 0.81 13.73 9.34
C ARG A 121 2.25 14.07 9.00
N GLU A 122 2.96 14.68 9.94
CA GLU A 122 4.40 14.90 9.85
C GLU A 122 5.21 13.60 10.09
N GLY A 123 6.40 13.54 9.49
CA GLY A 123 7.33 12.42 9.64
C GLY A 123 7.37 11.47 8.44
N ASP A 124 8.23 10.46 8.54
CA ASP A 124 8.51 9.55 7.43
C ASP A 124 7.38 8.51 7.25
N HIS A 125 6.81 8.48 6.06
CA HIS A 125 5.82 7.51 5.60
C HIS A 125 6.09 7.15 4.14
N LEU A 126 5.57 6.00 3.70
CA LEU A 126 5.79 5.53 2.34
C LEU A 126 5.16 6.49 1.33
N THR A 127 5.96 7.01 0.40
CA THR A 127 5.49 7.82 -0.73
C THR A 127 5.36 6.99 -2.01
N ALA A 128 4.63 7.51 -3.01
CA ALA A 128 4.50 6.89 -4.31
C ALA A 128 5.85 6.58 -4.98
N ASP A 129 6.78 7.55 -4.95
CA ASP A 129 8.12 7.37 -5.54
C ASP A 129 8.95 6.34 -4.79
N GLN A 130 8.86 6.32 -3.45
CA GLN A 130 9.50 5.28 -2.65
C GLN A 130 8.92 3.90 -2.99
N ALA A 131 7.60 3.77 -3.08
CA ALA A 131 6.92 2.52 -3.43
C ALA A 131 7.38 1.99 -4.81
N VAL A 132 7.44 2.85 -5.82
CA VAL A 132 7.94 2.49 -7.17
C VAL A 132 9.40 2.03 -7.13
N ARG A 133 10.26 2.71 -6.34
CA ARG A 133 11.67 2.32 -6.17
C ARG A 133 11.81 0.95 -5.50
N PHE A 134 11.08 0.70 -4.41
CA PHE A 134 11.09 -0.59 -3.72
C PHE A 134 10.61 -1.72 -4.63
N TRP A 135 9.50 -1.51 -5.35
CA TRP A 135 8.98 -2.47 -6.31
C TRP A 135 9.98 -2.77 -7.42
N SER A 136 10.63 -1.75 -7.98
CA SER A 136 11.57 -1.91 -9.11
C SER A 136 12.81 -2.70 -8.67
N LYS A 137 13.39 -2.31 -7.53
CA LYS A 137 14.55 -3.01 -6.95
C LYS A 137 14.22 -4.48 -6.69
N ALA A 138 13.01 -4.77 -6.17
CA ALA A 138 12.57 -6.14 -5.91
C ALA A 138 12.46 -6.95 -7.21
N GLY A 139 11.96 -6.33 -8.30
CA GLY A 139 11.91 -6.94 -9.63
C GLY A 139 13.28 -7.27 -10.20
N ASP A 140 14.26 -6.36 -10.07
CA ASP A 140 15.61 -6.58 -10.61
C ASP A 140 16.25 -7.86 -10.05
N ASN A 141 16.02 -8.16 -8.77
CA ASN A 141 16.60 -9.35 -8.12
C ASN A 141 15.81 -10.64 -8.36
N LEU A 142 14.52 -10.53 -8.67
CA LEU A 142 13.67 -11.68 -9.03
C LEU A 142 13.86 -12.11 -10.49
N HIS A 143 14.21 -11.17 -11.38
CA HIS A 143 14.32 -11.40 -12.82
C HIS A 143 15.76 -11.39 -13.36
N ALA A 144 16.74 -10.87 -12.62
CA ALA A 144 18.14 -11.13 -12.94
C ALA A 144 18.39 -12.65 -12.94
N LYS A 145 19.25 -13.09 -13.87
CA LYS A 145 19.70 -14.48 -14.05
C LYS A 145 20.05 -15.13 -12.70
N PRO A 146 20.19 -16.48 -12.60
CA PRO A 146 20.52 -17.17 -11.35
C PRO A 146 21.96 -16.90 -10.88
N GLU A 147 22.41 -15.65 -10.87
CA GLU A 147 23.48 -15.20 -10.02
C GLU A 147 23.02 -15.39 -8.58
N ILE A 148 23.77 -16.23 -7.88
CA ILE A 148 23.57 -16.47 -6.46
C ILE A 148 23.78 -15.13 -5.78
N MET A 149 22.72 -14.57 -5.17
CA MET A 149 22.87 -13.35 -4.37
C MET A 149 23.92 -13.59 -3.29
N SER A 150 24.87 -12.66 -3.18
CA SER A 150 25.85 -12.68 -2.09
C SER A 150 25.14 -12.54 -0.75
N GLU A 151 25.74 -13.05 0.33
CA GLU A 151 25.19 -12.88 1.68
C GLU A 151 25.03 -11.39 2.04
N THR A 152 25.97 -10.54 1.62
CA THR A 152 25.88 -9.08 1.78
C THR A 152 24.64 -8.52 1.10
N SER A 153 24.40 -8.88 -0.17
CA SER A 153 23.22 -8.45 -0.93
C SER A 153 21.92 -8.92 -0.29
N VAL A 154 21.93 -10.12 0.32
CA VAL A 154 20.78 -10.62 1.08
C VAL A 154 20.55 -9.75 2.32
N ARG A 155 21.58 -9.47 3.13
CA ARG A 155 21.44 -8.62 4.33
C ARG A 155 20.95 -7.21 4.00
N GLU A 156 21.50 -6.60 2.96
CA GLU A 156 21.03 -5.30 2.46
C GLU A 156 19.54 -5.35 2.11
N TRP A 157 19.06 -6.45 1.55
CA TRP A 157 17.63 -6.63 1.26
C TRP A 157 16.76 -6.71 2.51
N PHE A 158 17.23 -7.36 3.56
CA PHE A 158 16.52 -7.39 4.84
C PHE A 158 16.43 -5.98 5.45
N ASP A 159 17.48 -5.18 5.38
CA ASP A 159 17.46 -3.79 5.84
C ASP A 159 16.47 -2.94 5.03
N GLN A 160 16.47 -3.10 3.70
CA GLN A 160 15.50 -2.42 2.83
C GLN A 160 14.06 -2.84 3.12
N ALA A 161 13.82 -4.13 3.36
CA ALA A 161 12.50 -4.63 3.72
C ALA A 161 12.04 -4.10 5.10
N MET A 162 12.95 -3.91 6.05
CA MET A 162 12.66 -3.27 7.34
C MET A 162 12.26 -1.81 7.17
N ILE A 163 13.00 -1.05 6.34
CA ILE A 163 12.66 0.34 6.02
C ILE A 163 11.27 0.40 5.37
N PHE A 164 11.03 -0.43 4.35
CA PHE A 164 9.73 -0.50 3.68
C PHE A 164 8.58 -0.84 4.64
N LEU A 165 8.77 -1.83 5.52
CA LEU A 165 7.80 -2.21 6.55
C LEU A 165 7.43 -1.00 7.43
N ASN A 166 8.43 -0.28 7.93
CA ASN A 166 8.20 0.85 8.83
C ASN A 166 7.50 2.02 8.13
N LEU A 167 7.93 2.37 6.92
CA LEU A 167 7.29 3.42 6.12
C LEU A 167 5.84 3.09 5.77
N THR A 168 5.57 1.82 5.42
CA THR A 168 4.22 1.36 5.07
C THR A 168 3.31 1.32 6.30
N LYS A 169 3.83 0.86 7.45
CA LYS A 169 3.09 0.91 8.73
C LYS A 169 2.73 2.34 9.10
N SER A 170 3.69 3.27 8.97
CA SER A 170 3.48 4.69 9.25
C SER A 170 2.39 5.28 8.35
N LEU A 171 2.44 4.97 7.04
CA LEU A 171 1.42 5.40 6.08
C LEU A 171 0.01 4.92 6.48
N PHE A 172 -0.10 3.66 6.88
CA PHE A 172 -1.38 2.98 7.09
C PHE A 172 -1.86 2.96 8.55
N GLU A 173 -1.17 3.65 9.45
CA GLU A 173 -1.64 3.85 10.81
C GLU A 173 -2.95 4.64 10.78
N ALA A 174 -3.00 5.73 10.03
CA ALA A 174 -4.20 6.42 9.59
C ALA A 174 -3.93 7.05 8.22
N PHE A 175 -4.80 6.81 7.25
CA PHE A 175 -4.60 7.25 5.87
C PHE A 175 -5.87 7.81 5.25
N GLU A 176 -5.69 8.60 4.19
CA GLU A 176 -6.73 8.85 3.19
C GLU A 176 -6.19 8.63 1.78
N VAL A 177 -7.09 8.33 0.84
CA VAL A 177 -6.76 8.19 -0.59
C VAL A 177 -7.96 8.58 -1.44
N ASP A 178 -7.72 9.36 -2.50
CA ASP A 178 -8.75 9.61 -3.52
C ASP A 178 -8.87 8.34 -4.36
N VAL A 179 -10.02 7.72 -4.34
CA VAL A 179 -10.29 6.46 -5.04
C VAL A 179 -10.88 6.65 -6.42
N SER A 180 -11.15 7.89 -6.80
CA SER A 180 -11.93 8.24 -7.99
C SER A 180 -11.24 9.24 -8.93
N GLY A 181 -10.29 10.03 -8.41
CA GLY A 181 -9.76 11.23 -9.07
C GLY A 181 -10.79 12.36 -9.20
N LYS A 182 -11.90 12.25 -8.47
CA LYS A 182 -13.05 13.16 -8.52
C LYS A 182 -13.49 13.59 -7.10
N GLY A 183 -12.58 13.51 -6.13
CA GLY A 183 -12.85 13.92 -4.75
C GLY A 183 -13.65 12.90 -3.93
N MET A 184 -13.72 11.64 -4.35
CA MET A 184 -14.20 10.58 -3.49
C MET A 184 -13.05 10.02 -2.68
N TRP A 185 -13.10 10.21 -1.38
CA TRP A 185 -12.03 9.80 -0.48
C TRP A 185 -12.48 8.61 0.37
N ILE A 186 -11.59 7.64 0.51
CA ILE A 186 -11.68 6.68 1.60
C ILE A 186 -10.55 7.00 2.56
N GLY A 187 -10.85 6.91 3.85
CA GLY A 187 -9.83 6.87 4.88
C GLY A 187 -9.94 5.61 5.70
N GLY A 188 -8.93 5.32 6.48
CA GLY A 188 -8.95 4.12 7.29
C GLY A 188 -7.76 3.94 8.20
N HIS A 189 -7.79 2.80 8.89
CA HIS A 189 -6.72 2.29 9.73
C HIS A 189 -6.48 0.83 9.35
N LEU A 190 -5.22 0.45 9.14
CA LEU A 190 -4.90 -0.95 8.83
C LEU A 190 -4.95 -1.86 10.07
N ASN A 191 -4.82 -1.28 11.27
CA ASN A 191 -4.72 -1.99 12.56
C ASN A 191 -3.62 -3.06 12.52
N TYR A 192 -2.45 -2.70 11.99
CA TYR A 192 -1.33 -3.60 11.84
C TYR A 192 -0.79 -4.07 13.19
N GLY A 193 -0.71 -5.39 13.40
CA GLY A 193 -0.26 -5.99 14.65
C GLY A 193 -1.33 -6.08 15.73
N GLU A 194 -2.57 -5.66 15.45
CA GLU A 194 -3.70 -5.76 16.37
C GLU A 194 -4.60 -6.97 16.05
N ALA A 195 -5.38 -7.43 17.02
CA ALA A 195 -6.37 -8.49 16.82
C ALA A 195 -7.60 -8.05 16.00
N LYS A 196 -7.74 -6.74 15.73
CA LYS A 196 -8.84 -6.15 14.96
C LYS A 196 -8.46 -6.08 13.48
N GLY A 197 -9.40 -6.33 12.57
CA GLY A 197 -9.20 -6.17 11.13
C GLY A 197 -9.03 -4.70 10.70
N PRO A 198 -8.68 -4.43 9.43
CA PRO A 198 -8.66 -3.07 8.89
C PRO A 198 -10.03 -2.40 9.01
N VAL A 199 -10.04 -1.08 9.21
CA VAL A 199 -11.23 -0.24 9.32
C VAL A 199 -11.21 0.81 8.21
N LEU A 200 -12.37 1.03 7.60
CA LEU A 200 -12.60 2.08 6.62
C LEU A 200 -13.62 3.08 7.17
N PHE A 201 -13.41 4.35 6.84
CA PHE A 201 -14.39 5.41 7.00
C PHE A 201 -14.52 6.18 5.69
N HIS A 202 -15.67 6.79 5.46
CA HIS A 202 -16.03 7.43 4.22
C HIS A 202 -16.39 8.89 4.46
N ALA A 203 -15.80 9.76 3.66
CA ALA A 203 -16.24 11.13 3.51
C ALA A 203 -16.60 11.34 2.04
N ALA A 204 -17.88 11.60 1.74
CA ALA A 204 -18.21 12.19 0.45
C ALA A 204 -17.64 13.61 0.45
N ALA A 205 -16.91 14.01 -0.60
CA ALA A 205 -16.59 15.42 -0.76
C ALA A 205 -17.88 16.23 -0.65
N SER A 206 -17.88 17.21 0.25
CA SER A 206 -18.87 18.28 0.21
C SER A 206 -18.86 18.83 -1.21
N LYS A 207 -20.02 18.83 -1.86
CA LYS A 207 -20.17 19.59 -3.10
C LYS A 207 -19.94 21.05 -2.73
N GLU A 208 -18.77 21.58 -3.08
CA GLU A 208 -18.61 23.02 -3.30
C GLU A 208 -19.35 23.43 -4.57
#